data_AF-A0A8T4X5D3-F1
#
_entry.id   AF-A0A8T4X5D3-F1
#
_cell.length_a   1.000
_cell.length_b   1.000
_cell.length_c   1.000
_cell.angle_alpha   90.00
_cell.angle_beta   90.00
_cell.angle_gamma   90.00
#
_symmetry.space_group_name_H-M   'P 1'
#
loop_
_entity.id
_entity.type
_entity.pdbx_description
1 polymer ?
#
loop_
_entity_poly.entity_id
_entity_poly.type
_entity_poly.pdbx_seq_one_letter_code
_entity_poly.pdbx_strand_id
1 'polypeptide(L)'
;MTIPIHKKSWNQLTPKQKSLRVKSLAVLTQARRTKKIPSVIAKENHISLNTVIHHTNAFKKVDGRWTAKKYDHTSRSMIISENGKMKSIEVSDSRHARTIGRYHNAVKFYLDTGNKTKLKKFSKRKIKDSDGNLHSFETNLKKVEEINEKIEEIEFFEVYDS
;
A
#
# COMPACT_ATOMS: atom_id res chain seq x y z
N MET A 1 -25.28 -15.88 -2.82
CA MET A 1 -25.02 -14.59 -2.13
C MET A 1 -23.79 -13.92 -2.75
N THR A 2 -23.90 -12.68 -3.21
CA THR A 2 -22.80 -11.94 -3.82
C THR A 2 -21.87 -11.39 -2.73
N ILE A 3 -20.59 -11.76 -2.76
CA ILE A 3 -19.58 -11.23 -1.81
C ILE A 3 -19.42 -9.71 -2.05
N PRO A 4 -19.59 -8.86 -1.02
CA PRO A 4 -19.36 -7.42 -1.15
C PRO A 4 -17.97 -7.09 -1.69
N ILE A 5 -17.84 -6.08 -2.54
CA ILE A 5 -16.58 -5.76 -3.22
C ILE A 5 -15.43 -5.56 -2.22
N HIS A 6 -15.63 -4.83 -1.13
CA HIS A 6 -14.60 -4.61 -0.10
C HIS A 6 -14.11 -5.90 0.60
N LYS A 7 -14.88 -7.00 0.55
CA LYS A 7 -14.49 -8.31 1.11
C LYS A 7 -13.75 -9.20 0.10
N LYS A 8 -13.80 -8.89 -1.19
CA LYS A 8 -13.08 -9.67 -2.21
C LYS A 8 -11.57 -9.50 -2.07
N SER A 9 -10.84 -10.60 -2.26
CA SER A 9 -9.37 -10.58 -2.37
C SER A 9 -8.94 -9.78 -3.59
N TRP A 10 -7.68 -9.36 -3.64
CA TRP A 10 -7.16 -8.55 -4.74
C TRP A 10 -7.27 -9.29 -6.07
N ASN A 11 -6.98 -10.59 -6.05
CA ASN A 11 -7.00 -11.45 -7.23
C ASN A 11 -8.42 -11.71 -7.76
N GLN A 12 -9.45 -11.55 -6.92
CA GLN A 12 -10.86 -11.67 -7.33
C GLN A 12 -11.45 -10.38 -7.92
N LEU A 13 -10.71 -9.28 -7.93
CA LEU A 13 -11.17 -8.01 -8.48
C LEU A 13 -10.91 -7.92 -9.99
N THR A 14 -11.89 -7.41 -10.73
CA THR A 14 -11.68 -7.02 -12.13
C THR A 14 -10.70 -5.85 -12.22
N PRO A 15 -10.06 -5.59 -13.38
CA PRO A 15 -9.16 -4.45 -13.55
C PRO A 15 -9.78 -3.10 -13.15
N LYS A 16 -11.04 -2.86 -13.55
CA LYS A 16 -11.81 -1.67 -13.13
C LYS A 16 -11.98 -1.61 -11.61
N GLN A 17 -12.27 -2.73 -10.96
CA GLN A 17 -12.41 -2.77 -9.50
C GLN A 17 -11.09 -2.56 -8.77
N LYS A 18 -9.98 -3.08 -9.31
CA LYS A 18 -8.61 -2.82 -8.80
C LYS A 18 -8.28 -1.33 -8.88
N SER A 19 -8.53 -0.70 -10.02
CA SER A 19 -8.32 0.75 -10.19
C SER A 19 -9.14 1.58 -9.18
N LEU A 20 -10.44 1.29 -9.04
CA LEU A 20 -11.29 1.95 -8.04
C LEU A 20 -10.84 1.69 -6.60
N ARG A 21 -10.38 0.48 -6.30
CA ARG A 21 -9.81 0.10 -4.99
C ARG A 21 -8.56 0.93 -4.68
N VAL A 22 -7.64 1.06 -5.63
CA VAL A 22 -6.42 1.88 -5.46
C VAL A 22 -6.78 3.33 -5.17
N LYS A 23 -7.66 3.96 -5.98
CA LYS A 23 -8.12 5.33 -5.72
C LYS A 23 -8.80 5.47 -4.37
N SER A 24 -9.63 4.49 -3.99
CA SER A 24 -10.31 4.49 -2.68
C SER A 24 -9.33 4.38 -1.50
N LEU A 25 -8.25 3.61 -1.66
CA LEU A 25 -7.18 3.50 -0.65
C LEU A 25 -6.33 4.77 -0.57
N ALA A 26 -6.14 5.50 -1.67
CA ALA A 26 -5.50 6.82 -1.67
C ALA A 26 -6.33 7.83 -0.87
N VAL A 27 -7.64 7.90 -1.13
CA VAL A 27 -8.59 8.73 -0.34
C VAL A 27 -8.53 8.38 1.14
N LEU A 28 -8.57 7.10 1.48
CA LEU A 28 -8.47 6.63 2.86
C LEU A 28 -7.16 7.06 3.53
N THR A 29 -6.05 6.98 2.80
CA THR A 29 -4.72 7.37 3.32
C THR A 29 -4.67 8.87 3.59
N GLN A 30 -5.16 9.70 2.67
CA GLN A 30 -5.22 11.15 2.85
C GLN A 30 -6.19 11.56 3.97
N ALA A 31 -7.34 10.88 4.08
CA ALA A 31 -8.30 11.11 5.16
C ALA A 31 -7.74 10.75 6.55
N ARG A 32 -6.84 9.76 6.65
CA ARG A 32 -6.15 9.42 7.91
C ARG A 32 -5.04 10.39 8.29
N ARG A 33 -4.46 11.08 7.31
CA ARG A 33 -3.33 12.01 7.51
C ARG A 33 -3.77 13.46 7.72
N THR A 34 -4.96 13.82 7.24
CA THR A 34 -5.44 15.19 7.22
C THR A 34 -6.75 15.32 8.00
N LYS A 35 -7.14 16.55 8.34
CA LYS A 35 -8.46 16.85 8.90
C LYS A 35 -9.52 17.15 7.81
N LYS A 36 -9.19 16.94 6.53
CA LYS A 36 -10.10 17.21 5.41
C LYS A 36 -11.28 16.23 5.43
N ILE A 37 -12.44 16.69 4.99
CA ILE A 37 -13.68 15.89 4.92
C ILE A 37 -13.51 14.80 3.83
N PRO A 38 -13.85 13.53 4.09
CA PRO A 38 -13.64 12.45 3.10
C PRO A 38 -14.30 12.66 1.74
N SER A 39 -15.44 13.34 1.66
CA SER A 39 -16.10 13.65 0.38
C SER A 39 -15.28 14.63 -0.48
N VAL A 40 -14.64 15.61 0.15
CA VAL A 40 -13.75 16.57 -0.54
C VAL A 40 -12.54 15.83 -1.09
N ILE A 41 -11.92 14.98 -0.28
CA ILE A 41 -10.78 14.14 -0.68
C ILE A 41 -11.17 13.20 -1.83
N ALA A 42 -12.34 12.58 -1.77
CA ALA A 42 -12.83 11.70 -2.83
C ALA A 42 -12.96 12.45 -4.17
N LYS A 43 -13.51 13.68 -4.13
CA LYS A 43 -13.60 14.56 -5.30
C LYS A 43 -12.23 14.94 -5.86
N GLU A 44 -11.27 15.29 -5.00
CA GLU A 44 -9.86 15.55 -5.39
C GLU A 44 -9.22 14.33 -6.08
N ASN A 45 -9.66 13.11 -5.75
CA ASN A 45 -9.19 11.86 -6.35
C ASN A 45 -10.11 11.37 -7.50
N HIS A 46 -11.02 12.22 -7.99
CA HIS A 46 -11.95 11.93 -9.07
C HIS A 46 -12.82 10.66 -8.86
N ILE A 47 -13.26 10.41 -7.62
CA ILE A 47 -14.19 9.32 -7.28
C ILE A 47 -15.27 9.79 -6.29
N SER A 48 -16.41 9.09 -6.26
CA SER A 48 -17.45 9.38 -5.27
C SER A 48 -17.10 8.78 -3.89
N LEU A 49 -17.55 9.42 -2.81
CA LEU A 49 -17.41 8.86 -1.46
C LEU A 49 -18.11 7.49 -1.34
N ASN A 50 -19.23 7.30 -2.03
CA ASN A 50 -19.93 6.01 -2.04
C ASN A 50 -19.05 4.90 -2.65
N THR A 51 -18.35 5.19 -3.74
CA THR A 51 -17.36 4.28 -4.33
C THR A 51 -16.27 3.93 -3.33
N VAL A 52 -15.74 4.92 -2.60
CA VAL A 52 -14.71 4.70 -1.57
C VAL A 52 -15.20 3.72 -0.49
N ILE A 53 -16.41 3.96 0.03
CA ILE A 53 -17.02 3.13 1.08
C ILE A 53 -17.26 1.71 0.56
N HIS A 54 -17.82 1.59 -0.65
CA HIS A 54 -18.12 0.32 -1.28
C HIS A 54 -16.88 -0.55 -1.51
N HIS A 55 -15.74 0.09 -1.83
CA HIS A 55 -14.49 -0.60 -2.11
C HIS A 55 -13.60 -0.86 -0.88
N THR A 56 -13.81 -0.20 0.27
CA THR A 56 -12.87 -0.32 1.42
C THR A 56 -13.52 -0.69 2.75
N ASN A 57 -14.80 -0.38 2.98
CA ASN A 57 -15.42 -0.46 4.31
C ASN A 57 -14.55 0.16 5.44
N ALA A 58 -13.72 1.15 5.08
CA ALA A 58 -12.71 1.73 5.96
C ALA A 58 -13.18 3.04 6.60
N PHE A 59 -14.47 3.35 6.50
CA PHE A 59 -15.10 4.56 7.02
C PHE A 59 -16.27 4.19 7.93
N LYS A 60 -16.56 5.06 8.90
CA LYS A 60 -17.71 4.97 9.79
C LYS A 60 -18.37 6.34 9.92
N LYS A 61 -19.65 6.40 10.29
CA LYS A 61 -20.28 7.66 10.66
C LYS A 61 -19.98 7.99 12.13
N VAL A 62 -19.61 9.23 12.39
CA VAL A 62 -19.47 9.84 13.72
C VAL A 62 -20.22 11.17 13.65
N ASP A 63 -21.22 11.36 14.51
CA ASP A 63 -22.08 12.55 14.51
C ASP A 63 -22.64 12.89 13.12
N GLY A 64 -23.12 11.86 12.42
CA GLY A 64 -23.67 11.97 11.05
C GLY A 64 -22.62 12.13 9.93
N ARG A 65 -21.34 12.34 10.25
CA ARG A 65 -20.27 12.59 9.29
C ARG A 65 -19.41 11.35 9.04
N TRP A 66 -19.01 11.12 7.80
CA TRP A 66 -18.08 10.04 7.49
C TRP A 66 -16.68 10.35 8.00
N THR A 67 -16.07 9.39 8.70
CA THR A 67 -14.74 9.47 9.28
C THR A 67 -13.96 8.19 8.98
N ALA A 68 -12.69 8.31 8.62
CA ALA A 68 -11.83 7.16 8.37
C ALA A 68 -11.59 6.36 9.65
N LYS A 69 -11.71 5.04 9.58
CA LYS A 69 -11.30 4.13 10.65
C LYS A 69 -9.78 4.15 10.77
N LYS A 70 -9.25 4.00 11.99
CA LYS A 70 -7.80 3.91 12.24
C LYS A 70 -7.13 2.75 11.49
N TYR A 71 -7.84 1.63 11.41
CA TYR A 71 -7.42 0.41 10.73
C TYR A 71 -8.55 -0.15 9.86
N ASP A 72 -8.20 -0.95 8.88
CA ASP A 72 -9.12 -1.66 7.99
C ASP A 72 -8.52 -2.97 7.49
N HIS A 73 -9.39 -3.85 6.97
CA HIS A 73 -9.07 -5.16 6.41
C HIS A 73 -9.31 -5.23 4.89
N THR A 74 -9.13 -4.13 4.18
CA THR A 74 -9.29 -4.10 2.72
C THR A 74 -8.14 -4.85 2.03
N SER A 75 -8.41 -5.82 1.16
CA SER A 75 -7.33 -6.43 0.39
C SER A 75 -6.65 -5.43 -0.58
N ARG A 76 -5.31 -5.48 -0.66
CA ARG A 76 -4.49 -4.70 -1.61
C ARG A 76 -3.20 -5.43 -1.96
N SER A 77 -2.72 -5.26 -3.19
CA SER A 77 -1.39 -5.72 -3.57
C SER A 77 -0.33 -4.71 -3.17
N MET A 78 0.79 -5.17 -2.61
CA MET A 78 1.95 -4.35 -2.29
C MET A 78 3.23 -5.07 -2.68
N ILE A 79 4.20 -4.31 -3.18
CA ILE A 79 5.53 -4.84 -3.46
C ILE A 79 6.38 -4.75 -2.19
N ILE A 80 7.17 -5.78 -1.92
CA ILE A 80 8.19 -5.82 -0.89
C ILE A 80 9.51 -6.32 -1.48
N SER A 81 10.63 -5.95 -0.86
CA SER A 81 11.93 -6.58 -1.13
C SER A 81 12.20 -7.63 -0.06
N GLU A 82 12.46 -8.86 -0.48
CA GLU A 82 12.71 -10.00 0.40
C GLU A 82 13.77 -10.91 -0.26
N ASN A 83 14.79 -11.31 0.51
CA ASN A 83 15.85 -12.21 0.05
C ASN A 83 16.53 -11.76 -1.26
N GLY A 84 16.75 -10.46 -1.42
CA GLY A 84 17.36 -9.87 -2.63
C GLY A 84 16.44 -9.82 -3.85
N LYS A 85 15.13 -10.00 -3.69
CA LYS A 85 14.17 -9.97 -4.80
C LYS A 85 12.96 -9.11 -4.47
N MET A 86 12.36 -8.51 -5.49
CA MET A 86 11.05 -7.87 -5.39
C MET A 86 9.94 -8.92 -5.48
N LYS A 87 8.95 -8.81 -4.59
CA LYS A 87 7.80 -9.71 -4.54
C LYS A 87 6.52 -8.91 -4.37
N SER A 88 5.54 -9.19 -5.22
CA SER A 88 4.17 -8.69 -5.05
C SER A 88 3.42 -9.62 -4.10
N ILE A 89 2.89 -9.06 -3.01
CA ILE A 89 2.11 -9.79 -2.01
C ILE A 89 0.75 -9.15 -1.79
N GLU A 90 -0.25 -9.95 -1.47
CA GLU A 90 -1.56 -9.44 -1.06
C GLU A 90 -1.59 -9.22 0.46
N VAL A 91 -1.98 -8.03 0.89
CA VAL A 91 -2.18 -7.71 2.31
C VAL A 91 -3.58 -7.17 2.55
N SER A 92 -4.28 -7.71 3.54
CA SER A 92 -5.60 -7.22 3.95
C SER A 92 -5.50 -6.22 5.10
N ASP A 93 -4.61 -6.47 6.07
CA ASP A 93 -4.46 -5.63 7.26
C ASP A 93 -3.66 -4.35 6.98
N SER A 94 -4.33 -3.21 7.13
CA SER A 94 -3.75 -1.87 7.00
C SER A 94 -2.51 -1.62 7.88
N ARG A 95 -2.33 -2.35 8.99
CA ARG A 95 -1.15 -2.26 9.86
C ARG A 95 0.09 -2.85 9.21
N HIS A 96 -0.05 -3.97 8.49
CA HIS A 96 1.02 -4.55 7.68
C HIS A 96 1.32 -3.66 6.49
N ALA A 97 0.29 -3.17 5.78
CA ALA A 97 0.45 -2.23 4.67
C ALA A 97 1.23 -0.96 5.09
N ARG A 98 0.90 -0.40 6.27
CA ARG A 98 1.64 0.74 6.84
C ARG A 98 3.10 0.40 7.16
N THR A 99 3.37 -0.82 7.61
CA THR A 99 4.73 -1.27 7.90
C THR A 99 5.55 -1.37 6.61
N ILE A 100 4.96 -1.91 5.54
CA ILE A 100 5.57 -1.94 4.21
C ILE A 100 5.86 -0.52 3.70
N GLY A 101 4.89 0.40 3.78
CA GLY A 101 5.13 1.79 3.36
C GLY A 101 6.23 2.50 4.16
N ARG A 102 6.37 2.18 5.46
CA ARG A 102 7.48 2.70 6.29
C ARG A 102 8.82 2.09 5.93
N TYR A 103 8.84 0.83 5.50
CA TYR A 103 10.03 0.17 4.99
C TYR A 103 10.52 0.87 3.72
N HIS A 104 9.63 1.09 2.74
CA HIS A 104 9.98 1.81 1.51
C HIS A 104 10.51 3.22 1.77
N ASN A 105 9.90 3.96 2.70
CA ASN A 105 10.45 5.27 3.12
C ASN A 105 11.84 5.16 3.77
N ALA A 106 12.14 4.05 4.44
CA ALA A 106 13.45 3.82 5.06
C ALA A 106 14.51 3.40 4.03
N VAL A 107 14.12 2.61 3.04
CA VAL A 107 14.94 2.27 1.86
C VAL A 107 15.28 3.54 1.09
N LYS A 108 14.26 4.33 0.70
CA LYS A 108 14.47 5.60 0.01
C LYS A 108 15.41 6.52 0.79
N PHE A 109 15.16 6.71 2.09
CA PHE A 109 16.06 7.53 2.92
C PHE A 109 17.50 6.99 2.95
N TYR A 110 17.69 5.68 2.95
CA TYR A 110 19.02 5.08 2.85
C TYR A 110 19.67 5.39 1.50
N LEU A 111 18.98 5.15 0.39
CA LEU A 111 19.48 5.42 -0.96
C LEU A 111 19.82 6.90 -1.16
N ASP A 112 18.98 7.81 -0.66
CA ASP A 112 19.15 9.26 -0.79
C ASP A 112 20.33 9.81 0.04
N THR A 113 20.72 9.15 1.14
CA THR A 113 21.64 9.74 2.15
C THR A 113 22.79 8.86 2.60
N GLY A 114 22.82 7.59 2.20
CA GLY A 114 23.67 6.53 2.76
C GLY A 114 23.35 6.14 4.21
N ASN A 115 22.39 6.79 4.87
CA ASN A 115 22.13 6.60 6.30
C ASN A 115 21.20 5.39 6.59
N LYS A 116 21.80 4.27 7.01
CA LYS A 116 21.10 3.00 7.31
C LYS A 116 20.28 2.95 8.60
N THR A 117 20.24 4.00 9.42
CA THR A 117 19.62 3.96 10.75
C THR A 117 18.12 3.62 10.72
N LYS A 118 17.38 4.13 9.72
CA LYS A 118 15.95 3.83 9.57
C LYS A 118 15.73 2.41 9.05
N LEU A 119 16.55 1.96 8.10
CA LEU A 119 16.46 0.63 7.50
C LEU A 119 16.76 -0.48 8.50
N LYS A 120 17.76 -0.30 9.38
CA LYS A 120 18.11 -1.26 10.45
C LYS A 120 16.94 -1.64 11.35
N LYS A 121 15.92 -0.77 11.50
CA LYS A 121 14.72 -1.03 12.31
C LYS A 121 13.85 -2.17 11.75
N PHE A 122 14.10 -2.61 10.52
CA PHE A 122 13.33 -3.63 9.82
C PHE A 122 13.98 -5.02 9.81
N SER A 123 15.22 -5.17 10.26
CA SER A 123 15.98 -6.43 10.14
C SER A 123 15.34 -7.65 10.82
N LYS A 124 14.57 -7.43 11.89
CA LYS A 124 13.81 -8.48 12.60
C LYS A 124 12.29 -8.36 12.39
N ARG A 125 11.84 -7.41 11.58
CA ARG A 125 10.41 -7.19 11.37
C ARG A 125 9.90 -8.13 10.31
N LYS A 126 8.73 -8.71 10.58
CA LYS A 126 7.98 -9.51 9.62
C LYS A 126 6.57 -8.95 9.47
N ILE A 127 5.96 -9.22 8.33
CA ILE A 127 4.56 -8.95 8.07
C ILE A 127 3.87 -10.23 7.58
N LYS A 128 2.56 -10.31 7.82
CA LYS A 128 1.74 -11.43 7.37
C LYS A 128 0.94 -11.01 6.13
N ASP A 129 1.00 -11.81 5.08
CA ASP A 129 0.16 -11.64 3.88
C ASP A 129 -1.28 -12.13 4.13
N SER A 130 -2.15 -12.02 3.12
CA SER A 130 -3.55 -12.47 3.20
C SER A 130 -3.69 -14.00 3.31
N ASP A 131 -2.73 -14.77 2.80
CA ASP A 131 -2.73 -16.24 2.86
C ASP A 131 -2.16 -16.77 4.19
N GLY A 132 -1.50 -15.89 4.92
CA GLY A 132 -0.96 -16.12 6.25
C GLY A 132 0.53 -16.39 6.30
N ASN A 133 1.23 -16.25 5.18
CA ASN A 133 2.68 -16.39 5.09
C ASN A 133 3.37 -15.19 5.75
N LEU A 134 4.51 -15.46 6.40
CA LEU A 134 5.35 -14.43 6.99
C LEU A 134 6.43 -14.01 6.01
N HIS A 135 6.54 -12.70 5.80
CA HIS A 135 7.56 -12.09 4.96
C HIS A 135 8.52 -11.25 5.78
N SER A 136 9.81 -11.33 5.47
CA SER A 136 10.87 -10.52 6.05
C SER A 136 11.27 -9.40 5.08
N PHE A 137 11.69 -8.26 5.62
CA PHE A 137 12.19 -7.16 4.79
C PHE A 137 13.68 -7.33 4.49
N GLU A 138 14.07 -7.06 3.24
CA GLU A 138 15.48 -6.97 2.87
C GLU A 138 16.14 -5.79 3.59
N THR A 139 17.25 -6.03 4.26
CA THR A 139 18.01 -4.98 4.97
C THR A 139 19.50 -5.06 4.73
N ASN A 140 19.94 -6.03 3.90
CA ASN A 140 21.28 -6.04 3.34
C ASN A 140 21.40 -4.90 2.33
N LEU A 141 22.32 -3.98 2.61
CA LEU A 141 22.49 -2.75 1.86
C LEU A 141 22.80 -3.00 0.39
N LYS A 142 23.74 -3.91 0.11
CA LYS A 142 24.13 -4.28 -1.24
C LYS A 142 22.94 -4.83 -2.03
N LYS A 143 22.13 -5.69 -1.41
CA LYS A 143 20.93 -6.22 -2.06
C LYS A 143 19.86 -5.15 -2.30
N VAL A 144 19.74 -4.17 -1.40
CA VAL A 144 18.82 -3.04 -1.58
C VAL A 144 19.27 -2.18 -2.76
N GLU A 145 20.57 -1.90 -2.89
CA GLU A 145 21.17 -1.19 -4.02
C GLU A 145 20.96 -1.95 -5.34
N GLU A 146 21.32 -3.24 -5.39
CA GLU A 146 21.13 -4.10 -6.57
C GLU A 146 19.66 -4.19 -7.03
N ILE A 147 18.71 -4.15 -6.08
CA ILE A 147 17.28 -4.12 -6.41
C ILE A 147 16.89 -2.76 -7.01
N ASN A 148 17.42 -1.66 -6.48
CA ASN A 148 17.10 -0.32 -6.95
C ASN A 148 17.69 -0.05 -8.33
N GLU A 149 18.94 -0.44 -8.58
CA GLU A 149 19.59 -0.35 -9.90
C GLU A 149 18.76 -1.05 -10.97
N LYS A 150 18.26 -2.26 -10.70
CA LYS A 150 17.37 -2.99 -11.63
C LYS A 150 16.04 -2.27 -11.89
N ILE A 151 15.51 -1.55 -10.90
CA ILE A 151 14.27 -0.78 -11.09
C ILE A 151 14.56 0.42 -11.99
N GLU A 152 15.65 1.14 -11.75
CA GLU A 152 16.07 2.28 -12.58
C GLU A 152 16.35 1.85 -14.02
N GLU A 153 16.98 0.69 -14.23
CA GLU A 153 17.18 0.13 -15.56
C GLU A 153 15.84 -0.15 -16.26
N ILE A 154 14.90 -0.83 -15.59
CA ILE A 154 13.58 -1.13 -16.17
C ILE A 154 12.81 0.15 -16.51
N GLU A 155 12.75 1.11 -15.58
CA GLU A 155 12.06 2.39 -15.79
C GLU A 155 12.71 3.19 -16.93
N PHE A 156 14.03 3.14 -17.07
CA PHE A 156 14.73 3.72 -18.22
C PHE A 156 14.25 3.09 -19.53
N PHE A 157 14.33 1.75 -19.67
CA PHE A 157 13.88 1.08 -20.90
C PHE A 157 12.41 1.38 -21.24
N GLU A 158 11.51 1.37 -20.25
CA GLU A 158 10.08 1.68 -20.49
C GLU A 158 9.82 3.10 -21.01
N VAL A 159 10.64 4.09 -20.64
CA VAL A 159 10.51 5.48 -21.11
C VAL A 159 11.08 5.68 -22.52
N TYR A 160 12.12 4.92 -22.90
CA TYR A 160 12.77 5.06 -24.21
C TYR A 160 12.14 4.19 -25.31
N ASP A 161 11.45 3.10 -24.93
CA ASP A 161 10.74 2.22 -25.87
C ASP A 161 9.25 2.57 -26.07
N SER A 162 8.78 3.70 -25.51
CA SER A 162 7.37 4.17 -25.57
C SER A 162 7.10 5.29 -26.57
#